data_AF-A0AAV4R6F8-F1
#
_entry.id   AF-A0AAV4R6F8-F1
#
_cell.length_a   1.000
_cell.length_b   1.000
_cell.length_c   1.000
_cell.angle_alpha   90.00
_cell.angle_beta   90.00
_cell.angle_gamma   90.00
#
_symmetry.space_group_name_H-M   'P 1'
#
loop_
_entity.id
_entity.type
_entity.pdbx_description
1 polymer ?
#
loop_
_entity_poly.entity_id
_entity_poly.type
_entity_poly.pdbx_seq_one_letter_code
_entity_poly.pdbx_strand_id
1 'polypeptide(L)'
;MRKSKLYNDLLNATVIEELCEKYHFKGFLAHQDFYTLTGMEYPELYHTLDCSWNRQLDVGWRNYVGNEIFEQYHKCDGKIHVLHANGDSLLPKKV
;
A
#
# COMPACT_ATOMS: atom_id res chain seq x y z
N MET A 1 -11.33 -1.56 -13.52
CA MET A 1 -12.20 -1.14 -12.39
C MET A 1 -13.53 -0.51 -12.79
N ARG A 2 -13.60 0.54 -13.64
CA ARG A 2 -14.88 1.26 -13.94
C ARG A 2 -16.11 0.42 -14.28
N LYS A 3 -15.95 -0.75 -14.92
CA LYS A 3 -17.05 -1.66 -15.29
C LYS A 3 -17.35 -2.76 -14.24
N SER A 4 -16.56 -2.85 -13.18
CA SER A 4 -16.75 -3.83 -12.11
C SER A 4 -17.87 -3.36 -11.19
N LYS A 5 -18.96 -4.13 -11.12
CA LYS A 5 -20.03 -3.87 -10.16
C LYS A 5 -19.49 -3.88 -8.73
N LEU A 6 -18.71 -4.91 -8.39
CA LEU A 6 -18.11 -5.07 -7.05
C LEU A 6 -17.28 -3.83 -6.67
N TYR A 7 -16.37 -3.37 -7.54
CA TYR A 7 -15.57 -2.18 -7.23
C TYR A 7 -16.42 -0.92 -7.04
N ASN A 8 -17.44 -0.73 -7.88
CA ASN A 8 -18.29 0.45 -7.79
C ASN A 8 -19.18 0.42 -6.53
N ASP A 9 -19.61 -0.76 -6.07
CA ASP A 9 -20.35 -0.90 -4.81
C ASP A 9 -19.47 -0.51 -3.61
N LEU A 10 -18.16 -0.79 -3.66
CA LEU A 10 -17.19 -0.37 -2.64
C LEU A 10 -16.95 1.15 -2.59
N LEU A 11 -17.42 1.92 -3.57
CA LEU A 11 -17.35 3.39 -3.50
C LEU A 11 -18.47 3.99 -2.64
N ASN A 12 -19.40 3.17 -2.15
CA ASN A 12 -20.44 3.59 -1.23
C ASN A 12 -19.86 3.78 0.18
N ALA A 13 -20.12 4.94 0.79
CA ALA A 13 -19.62 5.29 2.12
C ALA A 13 -20.04 4.28 3.20
N THR A 14 -21.30 3.83 3.21
CA THR A 14 -21.81 2.86 4.19
C THR A 14 -21.07 1.53 4.09
N VAL A 15 -20.81 1.05 2.88
CA VAL A 15 -20.07 -0.21 2.67
C VAL A 15 -18.63 -0.10 3.19
N ILE A 16 -17.99 1.05 2.99
CA ILE A 16 -16.64 1.27 3.51
C ILE A 16 -16.61 1.47 5.02
N GLU A 17 -17.62 2.13 5.58
CA GLU A 17 -17.79 2.25 7.04
C GLU A 17 -17.91 0.87 7.69
N GLU A 18 -18.74 -0.02 7.14
CA GLU A 18 -18.86 -1.41 7.61
C GLU A 18 -17.53 -2.18 7.54
N LEU A 19 -16.73 -1.99 6.48
CA LEU A 19 -15.40 -2.61 6.38
C LEU A 19 -14.41 -2.01 7.39
N CYS A 20 -14.44 -0.69 7.61
CA CYS A 20 -13.63 -0.04 8.63
C CYS A 20 -13.96 -0.59 10.03
N GLU A 21 -15.25 -0.77 10.34
CA GLU A 21 -15.69 -1.38 11.59
C GLU A 21 -15.21 -2.84 11.71
N LYS A 22 -15.40 -3.65 10.66
CA LYS A 22 -15.00 -5.06 10.60
C LYS A 22 -13.51 -5.27 10.88
N TYR A 23 -12.65 -4.45 10.29
CA TYR A 23 -11.20 -4.57 10.42
C TYR A 23 -10.61 -3.68 11.52
N HIS A 24 -11.45 -2.98 12.29
CA HIS A 24 -11.03 -1.96 13.26
C HIS A 24 -10.04 -0.96 12.64
N PHE A 25 -10.26 -0.62 11.37
CA PHE A 25 -9.31 0.13 10.56
C PHE A 25 -9.49 1.63 10.76
N LYS A 26 -8.38 2.36 10.91
CA LYS A 26 -8.30 3.82 10.93
C LYS A 26 -7.12 4.25 10.08
N GLY A 27 -7.33 5.23 9.20
CA GLY A 27 -6.33 5.64 8.23
C GLY A 27 -6.35 7.15 7.96
N PHE A 28 -5.31 7.63 7.28
CA PHE A 28 -5.14 9.04 6.87
C PHE A 28 -4.39 9.20 5.53
N LEU A 29 -4.13 8.11 4.81
CA LEU A 29 -3.42 8.06 3.52
C LEU A 29 -4.39 7.98 2.32
N ALA A 30 -5.66 8.30 2.54
CA ALA A 30 -6.71 8.43 1.53
C ALA A 30 -6.87 7.16 0.67
N HIS A 31 -6.54 7.25 -0.62
CA HIS A 31 -6.74 6.15 -1.58
C HIS A 31 -5.83 4.95 -1.30
N GLN A 32 -4.65 5.15 -0.68
CA GLN A 32 -3.78 4.04 -0.27
C GLN A 32 -4.47 3.18 0.79
N ASP A 33 -5.15 3.81 1.74
CA ASP A 33 -5.92 3.11 2.77
C ASP A 33 -7.12 2.39 2.18
N PHE A 34 -7.85 3.05 1.28
CA PHE A 34 -9.01 2.46 0.60
C PHE A 34 -8.63 1.17 -0.16
N TYR A 35 -7.57 1.20 -0.97
CA TYR A 35 -7.13 0.01 -1.72
C TYR A 35 -6.55 -1.07 -0.82
N THR A 36 -5.90 -0.70 0.29
CA THR A 36 -5.42 -1.67 1.28
C THR A 36 -6.59 -2.38 1.95
N LEU A 37 -7.55 -1.62 2.50
CA LEU A 37 -8.70 -2.18 3.21
C LEU A 37 -9.55 -3.05 2.30
N THR A 38 -9.89 -2.56 1.11
CA THR A 38 -10.69 -3.35 0.16
C THR A 38 -9.91 -4.50 -0.47
N GLY A 39 -8.58 -4.41 -0.57
CA GLY A 39 -7.72 -5.51 -1.00
C GLY A 39 -7.58 -6.63 0.04
N MET A 40 -7.75 -6.31 1.33
CA MET A 40 -7.87 -7.33 2.38
C MET A 40 -9.19 -8.09 2.28
N GLU A 41 -10.28 -7.43 1.88
CA GLU A 41 -11.60 -8.07 1.72
C GLU A 41 -11.72 -8.82 0.39
N TYR A 42 -11.26 -8.21 -0.71
CA TYR A 42 -11.43 -8.69 -2.09
C TYR A 42 -10.09 -8.68 -2.86
N PRO A 43 -9.13 -9.55 -2.52
CA PRO A 43 -7.81 -9.58 -3.14
C PRO A 43 -7.86 -9.80 -4.66
N GLU A 44 -8.90 -10.48 -5.17
CA GLU A 44 -9.09 -10.75 -6.60
C GLU A 44 -9.35 -9.50 -7.46
N LEU A 45 -9.69 -8.37 -6.84
CA LEU A 45 -9.83 -7.09 -7.53
C LEU A 45 -8.48 -6.49 -7.94
N TYR A 46 -7.39 -6.96 -7.34
CA TYR A 46 -6.08 -6.32 -7.43
C TYR A 46 -5.04 -7.28 -7.98
N HIS A 47 -4.25 -6.78 -8.94
CA HIS A 47 -3.03 -7.44 -9.37
C HIS A 47 -1.85 -6.84 -8.62
N THR A 48 -1.20 -7.64 -7.77
CA THR A 48 0.00 -7.21 -7.04
C THR A 48 1.19 -7.14 -7.99
N LEU A 49 1.73 -5.93 -8.17
CA LEU A 49 2.94 -5.71 -8.95
C LEU A 49 4.18 -6.17 -8.18
N ASP A 50 5.19 -6.61 -8.90
CA ASP A 50 6.52 -6.82 -8.33
C ASP A 50 7.06 -5.52 -7.72
N CYS A 51 7.73 -5.62 -6.57
CA CYS A 51 8.18 -4.45 -5.80
C CYS A 51 9.15 -3.54 -6.59
N SER A 52 9.84 -4.06 -7.61
CA SER A 52 10.77 -3.30 -8.45
C SER A 52 10.08 -2.21 -9.29
N TRP A 53 8.76 -2.30 -9.50
CA TRP A 53 7.95 -1.30 -10.19
C TRP A 53 7.44 -0.16 -9.30
N ASN A 54 7.68 -0.25 -7.99
CA ASN A 54 7.41 0.80 -7.02
C ASN A 54 8.35 0.64 -5.82
N ARG A 55 9.66 0.82 -6.03
CA ARG A 55 10.66 0.69 -4.96
C ARG A 55 10.57 1.89 -4.01
N GLN A 56 9.78 1.73 -2.97
CA GLN A 56 9.58 2.71 -1.89
C GLN A 56 10.85 2.84 -1.04
N LEU A 57 11.22 4.08 -0.72
CA LEU A 57 12.46 4.41 0.00
C LEU A 57 12.24 4.85 1.45
N ASP A 58 10.99 5.11 1.84
CA ASP A 58 10.68 5.52 3.23
C ASP A 58 11.09 4.46 4.26
N VAL A 59 11.71 4.94 5.33
CA VAL A 59 12.17 4.13 6.48
C VAL A 59 11.54 4.58 7.80
N GLY A 60 10.51 5.44 7.77
CA GLY A 60 9.94 6.06 8.97
C GLY A 60 9.44 5.04 10.00
N TRP A 61 8.92 3.90 9.54
CA TRP A 61 8.43 2.83 10.41
C TRP A 61 9.53 1.98 11.06
N ARG A 62 10.79 2.05 10.61
CA ARG A 62 11.88 1.17 11.08
C ARG A 62 12.07 1.23 12.59
N ASN A 63 12.04 2.43 13.17
CA ASN A 63 12.23 2.62 14.61
C ASN A 63 11.03 2.13 15.44
N TYR A 64 9.82 2.11 14.86
CA TYR A 64 8.60 1.71 15.55
C TYR A 64 8.43 0.18 15.59
N VAL A 65 8.76 -0.50 14.49
CA VAL A 65 8.58 -1.97 14.37
C VAL A 65 9.85 -2.76 14.66
N GLY A 66 11.01 -2.09 14.75
CA GLY A 66 12.31 -2.72 14.91
C GLY A 66 12.90 -3.21 13.59
N ASN A 67 14.24 -3.29 13.53
CA ASN A 67 14.97 -3.53 12.29
C ASN A 67 14.65 -4.89 11.65
N GLU A 68 14.52 -5.95 12.44
CA GLU A 68 14.24 -7.29 11.93
C GLU A 68 12.91 -7.38 11.19
N ILE A 69 11.84 -6.83 11.78
CA ILE A 69 10.52 -6.80 11.15
C ILE A 69 10.57 -5.86 9.94
N PHE A 70 11.15 -4.67 10.10
CA PHE A 70 11.22 -3.68 9.02
C PHE A 70 11.86 -4.25 7.74
N GLU A 71 13.01 -4.91 7.86
CA GLU A 71 13.71 -5.47 6.71
C GLU A 71 12.90 -6.55 5.97
N GLN A 72 12.03 -7.30 6.66
CA GLN A 72 11.15 -8.27 5.99
C GLN A 72 10.13 -7.61 5.05
N TYR A 73 9.60 -6.44 5.40
CA TYR A 73 8.65 -5.69 4.57
C TYR A 73 9.36 -4.78 3.56
N HIS A 74 10.52 -4.23 3.94
CA HIS A 74 11.24 -3.25 3.14
C HIS A 74 12.22 -3.89 2.17
N LYS A 75 12.47 -5.20 2.22
CA LYS A 75 13.33 -5.88 1.24
C LYS A 75 12.67 -5.91 -0.15
N CYS A 76 13.43 -5.53 -1.17
CA CYS A 76 13.03 -5.66 -2.57
C CYS A 76 14.26 -5.93 -3.42
N ASP A 77 14.36 -7.16 -3.91
CA ASP A 77 15.50 -7.63 -4.71
C ASP A 77 15.20 -7.52 -6.21
N GLY A 78 16.25 -7.55 -7.03
CA GLY A 78 16.13 -7.57 -8.49
C GLY A 78 16.41 -6.21 -9.16
N LYS A 79 16.12 -6.15 -10.47
CA LYS A 79 16.36 -4.93 -11.26
C LYS A 79 15.28 -3.91 -10.97
N ILE A 80 15.63 -2.83 -10.28
CA ILE A 80 14.69 -1.75 -9.98
C ILE A 80 14.30 -1.01 -11.27
N HIS A 81 12.99 -0.90 -11.51
CA HIS A 81 12.40 -0.21 -12.66
C HIS A 81 11.96 1.22 -12.30
N VAL A 82 11.39 1.41 -11.11
CA VAL A 82 10.91 2.72 -10.62
C VAL A 82 11.30 2.90 -9.16
N LEU A 83 11.97 4.01 -8.86
CA LEU A 83 12.24 4.46 -7.49
C LEU A 83 11.12 5.41 -7.06
N HIS A 84 10.63 5.22 -5.83
CA HIS A 84 9.62 6.07 -5.21
C HIS A 84 10.18 6.65 -3.91
N ALA A 85 10.60 7.92 -3.98
CA ALA A 85 11.02 8.70 -2.82
C ALA A 85 9.81 9.24 -2.05
N ASN A 86 9.10 8.33 -1.38
CA ASN A 86 7.96 8.66 -0.51
C ASN A 86 8.43 9.15 0.87
N GLY A 87 7.50 9.77 1.60
CA GLY A 87 7.79 10.38 2.91
C GLY A 87 8.82 11.51 2.75
N ASP A 88 9.83 11.52 3.62
CA ASP A 88 10.94 12.47 3.60
C ASP A 88 12.19 11.92 2.89
N SER A 89 12.04 10.82 2.14
CA SER A 89 13.16 10.16 1.47
C SER A 89 13.69 10.97 0.30
N LEU A 90 15.00 10.87 0.05
CA LEU A 90 15.64 11.48 -1.12
C LEU A 90 15.96 10.41 -2.17
N LEU A 91 15.80 10.75 -3.45
CA LEU A 91 16.30 9.92 -4.54
C LEU A 91 17.84 9.84 -4.48
N PRO A 92 18.45 8.66 -4.68
CA PRO A 92 19.89 8.54 -4.82
C PRO A 92 20.39 9.39 -5.98
N LYS A 93 21.55 10.03 -5.81
CA LYS A 93 22.22 10.72 -6.92
C LYS A 93 22.65 9.68 -7.94
N LYS A 94 22.48 9.99 -9.23
CA LYS A 94 23.13 9.21 -10.29
C LYS A 94 24.64 9.29 -10.07
N VAL A 95 25.26 8.13 -9.84
CA VAL A 95 26.71 7.96 -9.85
C VAL A 95 27.16 7.86 -11.31
#